data_AF-A0A835GZQ0-F1
#
_entry.id   AF-A0A835GZQ0-F1
#
_cell.length_a   1.000
_cell.length_b   1.000
_cell.length_c   1.000
_cell.angle_alpha   90.00
_cell.angle_beta   90.00
_cell.angle_gamma   90.00
#
_symmetry.space_group_name_H-M   'P 1'
#
loop_
_entity.id
_entity.type
_entity.pdbx_description
1 polymer ?
#
loop_
_entity_poly.entity_id
_entity_poly.type
_entity_poly.pdbx_seq_one_letter_code
_entity_poly.pdbx_strand_id
1 'polypeptide(L)'
;MLSTMIENPIKTQSDYDRKQELESFDDTKADVKGLVDEGVTKTPQIFIHPPSSVDLNKNTSLGNYRIPAIDSKVSKMLQLGRSIVEEVRR
;
A
#
# COMPACT_ATOMS: atom_id res chain seq x y z
N MET A 1 31.44 -39.98 0.33
CA MET A 1 31.18 -38.85 1.25
C MET A 1 29.89 -38.19 0.83
N LEU A 2 28.99 -37.94 1.79
CA LEU A 2 27.66 -37.36 1.59
C LEU A 2 27.77 -35.84 1.41
N SER A 3 27.27 -35.30 0.30
CA SER A 3 26.96 -33.87 0.20
C SER A 3 25.65 -33.73 -0.55
N THR A 4 24.56 -33.76 0.23
CA THR A 4 23.21 -33.45 -0.23
C THR A 4 23.16 -31.96 -0.56
N MET A 5 23.19 -31.66 -1.85
CA MET A 5 22.81 -30.34 -2.36
C MET A 5 21.33 -30.15 -2.02
N ILE A 6 21.06 -29.20 -1.13
CA ILE A 6 19.71 -28.74 -0.81
C ILE A 6 19.20 -28.05 -2.07
N GLU A 7 18.53 -28.80 -2.93
CA GLU A 7 17.64 -28.24 -3.93
C GLU A 7 16.53 -27.54 -3.16
N ASN A 8 16.54 -26.20 -3.17
CA ASN A 8 15.32 -25.46 -2.90
C ASN A 8 14.31 -25.88 -3.99
N PRO A 9 13.21 -26.55 -3.64
CA PRO A 9 12.25 -27.00 -4.65
C PRO A 9 11.72 -25.77 -5.38
N ILE A 10 11.80 -25.81 -6.70
CA ILE A 10 11.19 -24.80 -7.57
C ILE A 10 9.67 -24.96 -7.39
N LYS A 11 9.07 -24.18 -6.48
CA LYS A 11 7.61 -24.10 -6.34
C LYS A 11 7.03 -23.58 -7.64
N THR A 12 6.35 -24.44 -8.39
CA THR A 12 5.51 -24.03 -9.51
C THR A 12 4.33 -23.21 -8.97
N GLN A 13 3.79 -22.32 -9.80
CA GLN A 13 2.67 -21.44 -9.46
C GLN A 13 1.41 -22.20 -9.00
N SER A 14 1.33 -23.51 -9.26
CA SER A 14 0.29 -24.43 -8.80
C SER A 14 0.35 -24.78 -7.30
N ASP A 15 1.52 -24.65 -6.68
CA ASP A 15 1.81 -25.13 -5.31
C ASP A 15 2.08 -23.97 -4.33
N TYR A 16 1.80 -22.75 -4.79
CA TYR A 16 1.94 -21.55 -3.98
C TYR A 16 0.72 -21.34 -3.08
N ASP A 17 0.86 -21.67 -1.80
CA ASP A 17 -0.12 -21.32 -0.77
C ASP A 17 0.20 -19.94 -0.19
N ARG A 18 -0.51 -18.93 -0.69
CA ARG A 18 -0.40 -17.55 -0.20
C ARG A 18 -0.71 -17.42 1.29
N LYS A 19 -1.64 -18.22 1.82
CA LYS A 19 -2.06 -18.12 3.21
C LYS A 19 -0.93 -18.56 4.14
N GLN A 20 -0.30 -19.70 3.81
CA GLN A 20 0.81 -20.23 4.58
C GLN A 20 2.02 -19.27 4.58
N GLU A 21 2.37 -18.69 3.42
CA GLU A 21 3.48 -17.72 3.35
C GLU A 21 3.17 -16.47 4.19
N LEU A 22 1.92 -15.97 4.14
CA LEU A 22 1.48 -14.82 4.93
C LEU A 22 1.56 -15.09 6.44
N GLU A 23 1.08 -16.25 6.89
CA GLU A 23 1.18 -16.65 8.31
C GLU A 23 2.65 -16.73 8.75
N SER A 24 3.51 -17.36 7.94
CA SER A 24 4.94 -17.45 8.25
C SER A 24 5.63 -16.10 8.32
N PHE A 25 5.21 -15.14 7.49
CA PHE A 25 5.71 -13.78 7.51
C PHE A 25 5.22 -13.03 8.75
N ASP A 26 3.92 -13.09 9.07
CA ASP A 26 3.35 -12.46 10.25
C ASP A 26 3.95 -13.03 11.56
N ASP A 27 4.36 -14.29 11.57
CA ASP A 27 5.02 -14.94 12.71
C ASP A 27 6.45 -14.45 12.95
N THR A 28 7.14 -13.94 11.92
CA THR A 28 8.43 -13.25 12.14
C THR A 28 8.26 -12.02 13.02
N LYS A 29 7.04 -11.47 13.10
CA LYS A 29 6.73 -10.17 13.72
C LYS A 29 7.59 -9.04 13.18
N ALA A 30 8.28 -9.27 12.06
CA ALA A 30 9.06 -8.27 11.37
C ALA A 30 8.10 -7.36 10.60
N ASP A 31 8.31 -6.05 10.74
CA ASP A 31 7.68 -5.09 9.86
C ASP A 31 8.26 -5.23 8.44
N VAL A 32 7.64 -4.63 7.43
CA VAL A 32 8.15 -4.62 6.04
C VAL A 32 9.54 -3.98 5.96
N LYS A 33 9.89 -3.08 6.89
CA LYS A 33 11.26 -2.55 7.03
C LYS A 33 12.27 -3.66 7.36
N GLY A 34 11.86 -4.67 8.14
CA GLY A 34 12.68 -5.81 8.52
C GLY A 34 13.17 -6.61 7.31
N LEU A 35 12.36 -6.70 6.25
CA LEU A 35 12.77 -7.33 4.99
C LEU A 35 14.01 -6.67 4.36
N VAL A 36 14.12 -5.34 4.48
CA VAL A 36 15.27 -4.58 3.96
C VAL A 36 16.45 -4.69 4.91
N ASP A 37 16.21 -4.57 6.21
CA ASP A 37 17.26 -4.61 7.25
C ASP A 37 17.94 -5.99 7.31
N GLU A 38 17.20 -7.08 7.06
CA GLU A 38 17.71 -8.46 7.01
C GLU A 38 18.43 -8.80 5.70
N GLY A 39 18.48 -7.87 4.74
CA GLY A 39 19.18 -8.05 3.47
C GLY A 39 18.54 -9.08 2.55
N VAL A 40 17.22 -9.24 2.61
CA VAL A 40 16.48 -10.19 1.77
C VAL A 40 16.69 -9.83 0.29
N THR A 41 17.24 -10.77 -0.48
CA THR A 41 17.56 -10.56 -1.92
C THR A 41 16.38 -10.87 -2.85
N LYS A 42 15.36 -11.58 -2.35
CA LYS A 42 14.16 -11.97 -3.11
C LYS A 42 12.91 -11.53 -2.37
N THR A 43 12.09 -10.71 -3.03
CA THR A 43 10.80 -10.27 -2.50
C THR A 43 9.86 -11.47 -2.32
N PRO A 44 9.27 -11.68 -1.12
CA PRO A 44 8.27 -12.73 -0.89
C PRO A 44 7.07 -12.59 -1.82
N GLN A 45 6.49 -13.72 -2.24
CA GLN A 45 5.47 -13.72 -3.30
C GLN A 45 4.15 -13.10 -2.84
N ILE A 46 3.87 -13.10 -1.52
CA ILE A 46 2.75 -12.37 -0.89
C ILE A 46 2.71 -10.87 -1.20
N PHE A 47 3.85 -10.24 -1.51
CA PHE A 47 3.96 -8.82 -1.85
C PHE A 47 3.90 -8.53 -3.36
N ILE A 48 3.90 -9.58 -4.20
CA ILE A 48 3.87 -9.43 -5.65
C ILE A 48 2.42 -9.37 -6.12
N HIS A 49 2.06 -8.23 -6.72
CA HIS A 49 0.76 -8.03 -7.33
C HIS A 49 0.58 -8.90 -8.59
N PRO A 50 -0.60 -9.54 -8.78
CA PRO A 50 -0.84 -10.36 -9.96
C PRO A 50 -0.81 -9.52 -11.25
N PRO A 51 -0.42 -10.08 -12.40
CA PRO A 51 -0.25 -9.36 -13.67
C PRO A 51 -1.53 -8.71 -14.24
N SER A 52 -2.70 -9.00 -13.70
CA SER A 52 -3.98 -8.37 -14.07
C SER A 52 -4.35 -7.17 -13.19
N SER A 53 -3.64 -6.95 -12.08
CA SER A 53 -3.87 -5.82 -11.16
C SER A 53 -3.14 -4.53 -11.57
N VAL A 54 -2.67 -4.49 -12.81
CA VAL A 54 -1.76 -3.47 -13.31
C VAL A 54 -2.55 -2.26 -13.82
N ASP A 55 -2.96 -1.42 -12.90
CA ASP A 55 -3.17 0.02 -13.16
C ASP A 55 -2.49 0.91 -12.10
N LEU A 56 -1.52 0.36 -11.36
CA LEU A 56 -0.80 1.11 -10.31
C LEU A 56 0.55 1.68 -10.77
N ASN A 57 1.14 1.13 -11.84
CA ASN A 57 2.43 1.59 -12.39
C ASN A 57 2.31 2.40 -13.67
N LYS A 58 1.09 2.77 -14.05
CA LYS A 58 0.90 3.91 -14.91
C LYS A 58 1.08 5.15 -14.05
N ASN A 59 2.32 5.61 -13.94
CA ASN A 59 2.61 7.03 -13.90
C ASN A 59 2.17 7.69 -15.23
N THR A 60 1.04 7.26 -15.80
CA THR A 60 0.29 8.10 -16.72
C THR A 60 -0.12 9.24 -15.83
N SER A 61 0.52 10.38 -16.01
CA SER A 61 -0.12 11.66 -15.77
C SER A 61 -1.51 11.54 -16.40
N LEU A 62 -2.51 11.15 -15.60
CA LEU A 62 -3.91 11.20 -15.94
C LEU A 62 -4.17 12.70 -16.06
N GLY A 63 -3.82 13.27 -17.21
CA GLY A 63 -3.82 14.70 -17.48
C GLY A 63 -3.40 15.56 -16.30
N ASN A 64 -3.93 16.78 -16.26
CA ASN A 64 -3.78 17.70 -15.15
C ASN A 64 -4.82 17.41 -14.05
N TYR A 65 -5.18 16.14 -13.80
CA TYR A 65 -6.14 15.82 -12.73
C TYR A 65 -5.44 15.95 -11.38
N ARG A 66 -5.68 17.08 -10.73
CA ARG A 66 -5.22 17.38 -9.38
C ARG A 66 -6.40 17.34 -8.42
N ILE A 67 -6.24 16.63 -7.30
CA ILE A 67 -7.21 16.70 -6.20
C ILE A 67 -7.28 18.17 -5.73
N PRO A 68 -8.46 18.81 -5.75
CA PRO A 68 -8.58 20.22 -5.39
C PRO A 68 -8.22 20.42 -3.92
N ALA A 69 -7.37 21.39 -3.64
CA ALA A 69 -7.05 21.82 -2.29
C ALA A 69 -8.03 22.93 -1.86
N ILE A 70 -8.68 22.76 -0.71
CA ILE A 70 -9.58 23.77 -0.15
C ILE A 70 -8.86 24.46 1.01
N ASP A 71 -8.81 25.80 1.00
CA ASP A 71 -8.28 26.58 2.12
C ASP A 71 -9.22 26.53 3.32
N SER A 72 -8.70 26.15 4.49
CA SER A 72 -9.41 26.16 5.78
C SER A 72 -10.06 27.50 6.14
N LYS A 73 -9.55 28.64 5.64
CA LYS A 73 -10.11 29.97 5.86
C LYS A 73 -11.51 30.13 5.28
N VAL A 74 -11.84 29.38 4.22
CA VAL A 74 -13.18 29.37 3.61
C VAL A 74 -14.25 28.97 4.65
N SER A 75 -13.93 28.01 5.53
CA SER A 75 -14.85 27.60 6.61
C SER A 75 -15.15 28.75 7.59
N LYS A 76 -14.12 29.51 7.99
CA LYS A 76 -14.26 30.68 8.87
C LYS A 76 -15.10 31.79 8.22
N MET A 77 -14.87 32.06 6.94
CA MET A 77 -15.64 33.03 6.16
C MET A 77 -17.13 32.64 6.08
N LEU A 78 -17.42 31.36 5.81
CA LEU A 78 -18.79 30.84 5.78
C LEU A 78 -19.48 30.90 7.16
N GLN A 79 -18.71 30.74 8.24
CA GLN A 79 -19.25 30.85 9.60
C GLN A 79 -19.60 32.29 9.97
N LEU A 80 -18.78 33.26 9.58
CA LEU A 80 -19.07 34.69 9.77
C LEU A 80 -20.35 35.11 9.02
N GLY A 81 -20.49 34.70 7.76
CA GLY A 81 -21.69 34.98 6.98
C GLY A 81 -22.96 34.43 7.62
N ARG A 82 -22.90 33.20 8.18
CA ARG A 82 -24.02 32.63 8.95
C ARG A 82 -24.36 33.46 10.19
N SER A 83 -23.35 33.88 10.96
CA SER A 83 -23.59 34.70 12.17
C SER A 83 -24.23 36.05 11.85
N ILE A 84 -23.82 36.72 10.77
CA ILE A 84 -24.40 38.02 10.37
C ILE A 84 -25.88 37.87 9.96
N VAL A 85 -26.20 36.81 9.22
CA VAL A 85 -27.60 36.56 8.77
C VAL A 85 -28.52 36.30 9.97
N GLU A 86 -28.04 35.61 11.00
CA GLU A 86 -28.82 35.42 12.24
C GLU A 86 -28.98 36.73 13.03
N GLU A 87 -27.98 37.61 13.03
CA GLU A 87 -28.08 38.92 13.69
C GLU A 87 -29.12 39.83 13.01
N VAL A 88 -29.18 39.85 11.68
CA VAL A 88 -30.14 40.69 10.93
C VAL A 88 -31.58 40.17 11.04
N ARG A 89 -31.77 38.87 11.30
CA ARG A 89 -33.09 38.27 11.52
C ARG A 89 -33.69 38.58 12.89
N ARG A 90 -32.89 39.04 13.86
CA ARG A 90 -33.30 39.39 15.22
C ARG A 90 -33.94 40.78 15.25
#